data_AF-A0A959IQI9-F1
#
_entry.id   AF-A0A959IQI9-F1
#
_cell.length_a   1.000
_cell.length_b   1.000
_cell.length_c   1.000
_cell.angle_alpha   90.00
_cell.angle_beta   90.00
_cell.angle_gamma   90.00
#
_symmetry.space_group_name_H-M   'P 1'
#
loop_
_entity.id
_entity.type
_entity.pdbx_description
1 polymer ?
#
loop_
_entity_poly.entity_id
_entity_poly.type
_entity_poly.pdbx_seq_one_letter_code
_entity_poly.pdbx_strand_id
1 'polypeptide(L)'
;MNSNVAFLELKYGNIYGGYPNFYAISEIALLVFEYGSNKIFIESWVNNANVDVVNVFAKTNELGHTIGRGKEVVNMRTRRRKPFDEEFRLEEPDLADAFRQLRPTKMPIRSFLLKNFKKYRFHDIVVFDGRRDIFLCERTGVNFMRHNIIDIQKDLNRETDYLFSLNKLSVVINFEMDRSYLRSNNLEYWLHPIAARQLMPKSAAFDAARLMMIFNEYTEHHDDFLMKAALLLNKIQNDKEES
;
A
#
# COMPACT_ATOMS: atom_id res chain seq x y z
N MET A 1 -12.69 -15.13 -20.77
CA MET A 1 -12.26 -15.58 -19.44
C MET A 1 -12.17 -14.34 -18.56
N ASN A 2 -12.92 -14.26 -17.46
CA ASN A 2 -12.74 -13.15 -16.50
C ASN A 2 -11.42 -13.39 -15.76
N SER A 3 -10.37 -12.66 -16.13
CA SER A 3 -9.16 -12.58 -15.34
C SER A 3 -9.42 -11.65 -14.16
N ASN A 4 -9.17 -12.15 -12.96
CA ASN A 4 -9.13 -11.34 -11.76
C ASN A 4 -7.66 -11.04 -11.47
N VAL A 5 -7.36 -9.79 -11.13
CA VAL A 5 -6.05 -9.36 -10.63
C VAL A 5 -6.22 -8.84 -9.21
N ALA A 6 -5.26 -9.14 -8.35
CA ALA A 6 -5.24 -8.63 -6.99
C ALA A 6 -4.16 -7.57 -6.80
N PHE A 7 -4.44 -6.59 -5.96
CA PHE A 7 -3.52 -5.54 -5.53
C PHE A 7 -3.35 -5.67 -4.03
N LEU A 8 -2.13 -6.00 -3.60
CA LEU A 8 -1.81 -6.24 -2.20
C LEU A 8 -1.01 -5.06 -1.64
N GLU A 9 -1.54 -4.45 -0.59
CA GLU A 9 -0.89 -3.35 0.13
C GLU A 9 -0.94 -3.59 1.63
N LEU A 10 0.16 -3.27 2.31
CA LEU A 10 0.25 -3.40 3.76
C LEU A 10 0.59 -2.06 4.42
N LYS A 11 0.11 -1.90 5.65
CA LYS A 11 0.70 -0.97 6.61
C LYS A 11 1.44 -1.77 7.67
N TYR A 12 2.67 -1.38 7.94
CA TYR A 12 3.50 -1.98 8.98
C TYR A 12 4.48 -0.96 9.53
N GLY A 13 4.95 -1.23 10.74
CA GLY A 13 5.92 -0.39 11.43
C GLY A 13 6.71 -1.17 12.45
N ASN A 14 7.83 -0.62 12.88
CA ASN A 14 8.60 -1.20 13.98
C ASN A 14 7.84 -0.98 15.29
N ILE A 15 8.00 -1.89 16.25
CA ILE A 15 7.54 -1.65 17.62
C ILE A 15 8.27 -0.41 18.14
N TYR A 16 7.52 0.57 18.64
CA TYR A 16 8.10 1.82 19.14
C TYR A 16 9.00 1.55 20.35
N GLY A 17 10.27 1.96 20.25
CA GLY A 17 11.30 1.64 21.25
C GLY A 17 11.84 0.20 21.20
N GLY A 18 11.40 -0.62 20.24
CA GLY A 18 11.87 -2.00 20.05
C GLY A 18 12.97 -2.13 18.98
N TYR A 19 13.27 -3.37 18.60
CA TYR A 19 14.31 -3.66 17.61
C TYR A 19 13.94 -3.15 16.20
N PRO A 20 14.89 -2.55 15.46
CA PRO A 20 14.64 -1.92 14.16
C PRO A 20 14.27 -2.90 13.03
N ASN A 21 14.55 -4.20 13.20
CA ASN A 21 14.35 -5.22 12.17
C ASN A 21 13.06 -6.04 12.38
N PHE A 22 12.21 -5.65 13.33
CA PHE A 22 10.95 -6.33 13.58
C PHE A 22 9.75 -5.44 13.23
N TYR A 23 9.11 -5.78 12.11
CA TYR A 23 7.92 -5.11 11.63
C TYR A 23 6.65 -5.81 12.11
N ALA A 24 5.73 -5.05 12.68
CA ALA A 24 4.37 -5.47 12.96
C ALA A 24 3.44 -4.97 11.86
N ILE A 25 2.73 -5.91 11.20
CA ILE A 25 1.67 -5.57 10.26
C ILE A 25 0.51 -4.96 11.03
N SER A 26 0.12 -3.73 10.68
CA SER A 26 -0.99 -3.00 11.28
C SER A 26 -2.27 -3.05 10.43
N GLU A 27 -2.13 -3.18 9.11
CA GLU A 27 -3.22 -3.28 8.15
C GLU A 27 -2.79 -4.09 6.93
N ILE A 28 -3.70 -4.84 6.33
CA ILE A 28 -3.54 -5.47 5.02
C ILE A 28 -4.77 -5.13 4.20
N ALA A 29 -4.58 -4.69 2.96
CA ALA A 29 -5.64 -4.59 1.99
C ALA A 29 -5.35 -5.50 0.80
N LEU A 30 -6.38 -6.21 0.38
CA LEU A 30 -6.39 -6.97 -0.85
C LEU A 30 -7.55 -6.44 -1.68
N LEU A 31 -7.23 -5.62 -2.67
CA LEU A 31 -8.18 -5.16 -3.66
C LEU A 31 -8.18 -6.13 -4.84
N VAL A 32 -9.34 -6.56 -5.31
CA VAL A 32 -9.47 -7.42 -6.48
C VAL A 32 -10.25 -6.68 -7.55
N PHE A 33 -9.68 -6.61 -8.75
CA PHE A 33 -10.32 -6.07 -9.93
C PHE A 33 -10.69 -7.20 -10.89
N GLU A 34 -11.96 -7.23 -11.32
CA GLU A 34 -12.49 -8.18 -12.30
C GLU A 34 -12.64 -7.49 -13.66
N TYR A 35 -11.69 -7.72 -14.58
CA TYR A 35 -11.65 -7.05 -15.89
C TYR A 35 -12.92 -7.24 -16.72
N GLY A 36 -13.57 -8.40 -16.62
CA GLY A 36 -14.77 -8.69 -17.41
C GLY A 36 -16.00 -7.86 -17.04
N SER A 37 -16.07 -7.34 -15.80
CA SER A 37 -17.21 -6.56 -15.32
C SER A 37 -16.84 -5.23 -14.68
N ASN A 38 -15.55 -4.86 -14.71
CA ASN A 38 -14.98 -3.68 -14.06
C ASN A 38 -15.38 -3.54 -12.58
N LYS A 39 -15.58 -4.68 -11.90
CA LYS A 39 -15.96 -4.70 -10.49
C LYS A 39 -14.73 -4.65 -9.60
N ILE A 40 -14.82 -3.82 -8.58
CA ILE A 40 -13.80 -3.66 -7.53
C ILE A 40 -14.32 -4.31 -6.25
N PHE A 41 -13.53 -5.23 -5.71
CA PHE A 41 -13.75 -5.82 -4.39
C PHE A 41 -12.62 -5.43 -3.46
N ILE A 42 -12.94 -5.03 -2.23
CA ILE A 42 -11.94 -4.63 -1.24
C ILE A 42 -12.13 -5.48 0.00
N GLU A 43 -11.09 -6.22 0.36
CA GLU A 43 -11.00 -6.95 1.61
C GLU A 43 -9.88 -6.32 2.43
N SER A 44 -10.17 -6.00 3.69
CA SER A 44 -9.20 -5.40 4.59
C SER A 44 -9.07 -6.20 5.88
N TRP A 45 -7.86 -6.32 6.39
CA TRP A 45 -7.56 -6.84 7.71
C TRP A 45 -6.84 -5.79 8.53
N VAL A 46 -7.23 -5.68 9.80
CA VAL A 46 -6.73 -4.69 10.73
C VAL A 46 -6.19 -5.40 11.97
N ASN A 47 -4.96 -5.06 12.36
CA ASN A 47 -4.39 -5.55 13.61
C ASN A 47 -4.93 -4.75 14.80
N ASN A 48 -5.51 -5.45 15.79
CA ASN A 48 -6.04 -4.86 17.02
C ASN A 48 -5.19 -5.19 18.28
N ALA A 49 -3.95 -5.63 18.09
CA ALA A 49 -2.99 -5.77 19.19
C ALA A 49 -2.76 -4.42 19.87
N ASN A 50 -2.65 -4.39 21.20
CA ASN A 50 -2.35 -3.16 21.94
C ASN A 50 -0.84 -2.94 21.98
N VAL A 51 -0.30 -2.59 20.81
CA VAL A 51 1.13 -2.33 20.60
C VAL A 51 1.28 -1.03 19.82
N ASP A 52 2.21 -0.22 20.26
CA ASP A 52 2.61 1.02 19.61
C ASP A 52 3.62 0.74 18.50
N VAL A 53 3.32 1.21 17.29
CA VAL A 53 4.20 1.05 16.13
C VAL A 53 4.59 2.41 15.57
N VAL A 54 5.81 2.49 15.04
CA VAL A 54 6.31 3.67 14.33
C VAL A 54 5.71 3.70 12.94
N ASN A 55 4.91 4.72 12.66
CA ASN A 55 4.42 5.04 11.33
C ASN A 55 5.34 6.09 10.70
N VAL A 56 5.86 5.79 9.51
CA VAL A 56 6.68 6.72 8.72
C VAL A 56 5.87 7.15 7.51
N PHE A 57 5.72 8.45 7.32
CA PHE A 57 4.95 9.01 6.21
C PHE A 57 5.76 10.05 5.44
N ALA A 58 5.58 10.07 4.12
CA ALA A 58 6.18 11.09 3.27
C ALA A 58 5.41 12.41 3.41
N LYS A 59 6.14 13.52 3.54
CA LYS A 59 5.65 14.87 3.30
C LYS A 59 5.93 15.19 1.83
N THR A 60 4.89 15.47 1.06
CA THR A 60 5.01 15.72 -0.38
C THR A 60 4.51 17.11 -0.76
N ASN A 61 5.08 17.67 -1.82
CA ASN A 61 4.53 18.86 -2.48
C ASN A 61 3.40 18.47 -3.46
N GLU A 62 2.89 19.45 -4.21
CA GLU A 62 1.81 19.29 -5.18
C GLU A 62 2.17 18.36 -6.35
N LEU A 63 3.47 18.24 -6.68
CA LEU A 63 3.98 17.33 -7.70
C LEU A 63 4.16 15.89 -7.17
N GLY A 64 3.74 15.60 -5.94
CA GLY A 64 3.96 14.32 -5.28
C GLY A 64 5.44 14.05 -4.97
N HIS A 65 6.31 15.05 -5.11
CA HIS A 65 7.73 14.96 -4.76
C HIS A 65 7.89 14.96 -3.25
N THR A 66 8.75 14.08 -2.73
CA THR A 66 8.98 13.97 -1.28
C THR A 66 9.95 15.05 -0.83
N ILE A 67 9.45 15.99 -0.02
CA ILE A 67 10.23 17.11 0.55
C ILE A 67 10.70 16.81 1.98
N GLY A 68 10.20 15.73 2.59
CA GLY A 68 10.62 15.31 3.92
C GLY A 68 9.88 14.06 4.36
N ARG A 69 10.24 13.54 5.53
CA ARG A 69 9.56 12.41 6.17
C ARG A 69 9.13 12.79 7.58
N GLY A 70 7.92 12.40 7.95
CA GLY A 70 7.43 12.46 9.31
C GLY A 70 7.47 11.07 9.95
N LYS A 71 7.71 11.04 11.25
CA LYS A 71 7.54 9.86 12.10
C LYS A 71 6.47 10.18 13.15
N GLU A 72 5.55 9.26 13.35
CA GLU A 72 4.60 9.31 14.46
C GLU A 72 4.48 7.91 15.07
N VAL A 73 4.02 7.82 16.31
CA VAL A 73 3.75 6.54 16.95
C VAL A 73 2.24 6.35 16.99
N VAL A 74 1.79 5.18 16.55
CA VAL A 74 0.38 4.83 16.47
C VAL A 74 0.13 3.55 17.26
N ASN A 75 -0.82 3.60 18.18
CA ASN A 75 -1.30 2.38 18.84
C ASN A 75 -2.24 1.62 17.91
N MET A 76 -1.94 0.36 17.61
CA MET A 76 -2.71 -0.42 16.62
C MET A 76 -4.17 -0.67 17.05
N ARG A 77 -4.44 -0.85 18.35
CA ARG A 77 -5.80 -1.05 18.87
C ARG A 77 -6.61 0.24 18.90
N THR A 78 -6.07 1.27 19.55
CA THR A 78 -6.82 2.50 19.88
C THR A 78 -6.73 3.57 18.81
N ARG A 79 -5.80 3.43 17.85
CA ARG A 79 -5.50 4.43 16.80
C ARG A 79 -5.04 5.78 17.32
N ARG A 80 -4.75 5.88 18.62
CA ARG A 80 -4.15 7.07 19.23
C ARG A 80 -2.76 7.30 18.63
N ARG A 81 -2.48 8.57 18.35
CA ARG A 81 -1.21 9.05 17.79
C ARG A 81 -0.47 9.83 18.85
N LYS A 82 0.85 9.66 18.90
CA LYS A 82 1.74 10.47 19.73
C LYS A 82 3.02 10.82 18.97
N PRO A 83 3.72 11.91 19.36
CA PRO A 83 5.02 12.25 18.79
C PRO A 83 6.00 11.08 18.88
N PHE A 84 6.84 10.95 17.86
CA PHE A 84 7.95 10.01 17.88
C PHE A 84 9.14 10.63 18.61
N ASP A 85 9.63 9.95 19.64
CA ASP A 85 10.89 10.26 20.33
C ASP A 85 11.94 9.21 19.91
N GLU A 86 13.06 9.68 19.35
CA GLU A 86 14.12 8.84 18.83
C GLU A 86 14.97 8.20 19.93
N GLU A 87 14.94 8.75 21.14
CA GLU A 87 15.68 8.23 22.31
C GLU A 87 14.87 7.22 23.11
N PHE A 88 13.55 7.15 22.89
CA PHE A 88 12.70 6.20 23.61
C PHE A 88 13.07 4.75 23.28
N ARG A 89 13.30 3.95 24.33
CA ARG A 89 13.56 2.51 24.26
C ARG A 89 12.61 1.77 25.19
N LEU A 90 12.11 0.62 24.76
CA LEU A 90 11.37 -0.28 25.62
C LEU A 90 12.33 -1.12 26.45
N GLU A 91 11.99 -1.29 27.72
CA GLU A 91 12.64 -2.28 28.57
C GLU A 91 12.27 -3.70 28.11
N GLU A 92 13.11 -4.68 28.43
CA GLU A 92 12.90 -6.08 28.03
C GLU A 92 11.51 -6.65 28.40
N PRO A 93 10.93 -6.37 29.59
CA PRO A 93 9.59 -6.86 29.94
C PRO A 93 8.51 -6.31 29.00
N ASP A 94 8.53 -5.02 28.70
CA ASP A 94 7.55 -4.37 27.83
C ASP A 94 7.66 -4.86 26.39
N LEU A 95 8.90 -5.09 25.94
CA LEU A 95 9.17 -5.65 24.62
C LEU A 95 8.67 -7.10 24.51
N ALA A 96 8.92 -7.92 25.54
CA ALA A 96 8.39 -9.29 25.61
C ALA A 96 6.86 -9.32 25.60
N ASP A 97 6.22 -8.40 26.29
CA ASP A 97 4.77 -8.22 26.30
C ASP A 97 4.23 -7.79 24.94
N ALA A 98 4.89 -6.85 24.26
CA ALA A 98 4.54 -6.46 22.89
C ALA A 98 4.62 -7.66 21.92
N PHE A 99 5.67 -8.47 22.01
CA PHE A 99 5.77 -9.71 21.23
C PHE A 99 4.66 -10.70 21.57
N ARG A 100 4.32 -10.87 22.86
CA ARG A 100 3.24 -11.76 23.29
C ARG A 100 1.92 -11.35 22.68
N GLN A 101 1.64 -10.06 22.59
CA GLN A 101 0.43 -9.53 21.96
C GLN A 101 0.40 -9.67 20.44
N LEU A 102 1.56 -9.69 19.77
CA LEU A 102 1.65 -9.87 18.33
C LEU A 102 1.64 -11.32 17.87
N ARG A 103 2.08 -12.28 18.69
CA ARG A 103 2.09 -13.71 18.33
C ARG A 103 0.73 -14.23 17.81
N PRO A 104 -0.42 -13.91 18.44
CA PRO A 104 -1.72 -14.40 17.99
C PRO A 104 -2.17 -13.85 16.63
N THR A 105 -1.56 -12.79 16.10
CA THR A 105 -2.02 -12.16 14.84
C THR A 105 -1.62 -12.92 13.59
N LYS A 106 -0.63 -13.83 13.68
CA LYS A 106 -0.16 -14.65 12.55
C LYS A 106 -1.27 -15.49 11.91
N MET A 107 -2.05 -16.19 12.73
CA MET A 107 -3.13 -17.06 12.24
C MET A 107 -4.28 -16.27 11.58
N PRO A 108 -4.79 -15.18 12.18
CA PRO A 108 -5.74 -14.28 11.53
C PRO A 108 -5.26 -13.74 10.18
N ILE A 109 -4.00 -13.29 10.07
CA ILE A 109 -3.42 -12.79 8.81
C ILE A 109 -3.42 -13.90 7.75
N ARG A 110 -2.91 -15.09 8.11
CA ARG A 110 -2.89 -16.24 7.21
C ARG A 110 -4.29 -16.63 6.75
N SER A 111 -5.25 -16.71 7.66
CA SER A 111 -6.64 -17.03 7.36
C SER A 111 -7.29 -16.00 6.45
N PHE A 112 -7.04 -14.70 6.67
CA PHE A 112 -7.52 -13.62 5.82
C PHE A 112 -7.03 -13.80 4.38
N LEU A 113 -5.71 -13.95 4.18
CA LEU A 113 -5.12 -14.09 2.86
C LEU A 113 -5.62 -15.36 2.14
N LEU A 114 -5.52 -16.53 2.79
CA LEU A 114 -5.92 -17.80 2.17
C LEU A 114 -7.42 -17.85 1.83
N LYS A 115 -8.28 -17.27 2.67
CA LYS A 115 -9.72 -17.16 2.39
C LYS A 115 -9.96 -16.35 1.12
N ASN A 116 -9.29 -15.21 0.97
CA ASN A 116 -9.49 -14.32 -0.17
C ASN A 116 -8.86 -14.86 -1.45
N PHE A 117 -7.70 -15.52 -1.38
CA PHE A 117 -7.09 -16.22 -2.53
C PHE A 117 -8.05 -17.27 -3.08
N LYS A 118 -8.69 -18.05 -2.20
CA LYS A 118 -9.70 -19.04 -2.58
C LYS A 118 -10.98 -18.39 -3.13
N LYS A 119 -11.45 -17.29 -2.53
CA LYS A 119 -12.69 -16.60 -2.91
C LYS A 119 -12.62 -16.03 -4.32
N TYR A 120 -11.53 -15.34 -4.65
CA TYR A 120 -11.43 -14.55 -5.88
C TYR A 120 -10.66 -15.24 -7.01
N ARG A 121 -9.86 -16.26 -6.70
CA ARG A 121 -9.18 -17.13 -7.70
C ARG A 121 -8.37 -16.34 -8.75
N PHE A 122 -7.73 -15.25 -8.34
CA PHE A 122 -6.77 -14.53 -9.19
C PHE A 122 -5.46 -15.31 -9.29
N HIS A 123 -4.72 -15.10 -10.37
CA HIS A 123 -3.36 -15.61 -10.55
C HIS A 123 -2.32 -14.54 -10.27
N ASP A 124 -2.58 -13.31 -10.74
CA ASP A 124 -1.65 -12.20 -10.64
C ASP A 124 -1.92 -11.39 -9.36
N ILE A 125 -0.83 -11.06 -8.65
CA ILE A 125 -0.83 -10.15 -7.50
C ILE A 125 0.13 -9.02 -7.83
N VAL A 126 -0.41 -7.82 -7.95
CA VAL A 126 0.34 -6.58 -8.17
C VAL A 126 0.69 -5.97 -6.82
N VAL A 127 1.95 -5.54 -6.68
CA VAL A 127 2.50 -4.83 -5.52
C VAL A 127 3.34 -3.63 -5.98
N PHE A 128 3.63 -2.70 -5.07
CA PHE A 128 4.49 -1.54 -5.32
C PHE A 128 5.74 -1.55 -4.44
N ASP A 129 6.92 -1.88 -5.00
CA ASP A 129 8.14 -2.13 -4.19
C ASP A 129 7.89 -3.16 -3.06
N GLY A 130 6.95 -4.09 -3.32
CA GLY A 130 6.29 -4.90 -2.30
C GLY A 130 7.04 -6.17 -1.92
N ARG A 131 8.35 -6.26 -2.20
CA ARG A 131 9.14 -7.43 -1.77
C ARG A 131 9.04 -7.64 -0.25
N ARG A 132 9.03 -6.54 0.52
CA ARG A 132 8.85 -6.59 1.97
C ARG A 132 7.44 -7.04 2.34
N ASP A 133 6.43 -6.56 1.62
CA ASP A 133 5.03 -6.87 1.85
C ASP A 133 4.75 -8.37 1.69
N ILE A 134 5.23 -8.96 0.59
CA ILE A 134 5.18 -10.40 0.35
C ILE A 134 5.93 -11.16 1.46
N PHE A 135 7.15 -10.77 1.78
CA PHE A 135 7.95 -11.41 2.83
C PHE A 135 7.24 -11.40 4.19
N LEU A 136 6.64 -10.27 4.59
CA LEU A 136 5.92 -10.16 5.85
C LEU A 136 4.68 -11.07 5.88
N CYS A 137 3.98 -11.22 4.76
CA CYS A 137 2.88 -12.17 4.63
C CYS A 137 3.38 -13.63 4.70
N GLU A 138 4.48 -13.97 4.03
CA GLU A 138 5.08 -15.30 4.08
C GLU A 138 5.51 -15.72 5.49
N ARG A 139 6.01 -14.78 6.31
CA ARG A 139 6.33 -15.03 7.73
C ARG A 139 5.13 -15.43 8.59
N THR A 140 3.90 -15.28 8.08
CA THR A 140 2.67 -15.76 8.72
C THR A 140 2.28 -17.19 8.28
N GLY A 141 3.02 -17.78 7.35
CA GLY A 141 2.77 -19.13 6.80
C GLY A 141 1.88 -19.14 5.56
N VAL A 142 1.77 -18.01 4.86
CA VAL A 142 1.14 -17.92 3.53
C VAL A 142 2.19 -18.25 2.47
N ASN A 143 1.76 -18.94 1.41
CA ASN A 143 2.62 -19.33 0.31
C ASN A 143 2.15 -18.67 -0.99
N PHE A 144 3.03 -17.88 -1.61
CA PHE A 144 2.74 -17.16 -2.85
C PHE A 144 3.23 -17.88 -4.11
N MET A 145 3.89 -19.05 -4.02
CA MET A 145 4.50 -19.76 -5.16
C MET A 145 3.54 -20.10 -6.32
N ARG A 146 2.23 -20.10 -6.08
CA ARG A 146 1.19 -20.34 -7.12
C ARG A 146 0.63 -19.07 -7.75
N HIS A 147 1.10 -17.91 -7.32
CA HIS A 147 0.69 -16.62 -7.83
C HIS A 147 1.88 -15.98 -8.53
N ASN A 148 1.59 -15.23 -9.59
CA ASN A 148 2.57 -14.39 -10.25
C ASN A 148 2.60 -13.04 -9.55
N ILE A 149 3.75 -12.67 -8.99
CA ILE A 149 3.93 -11.39 -8.30
C ILE A 149 4.46 -10.38 -9.30
N ILE A 150 3.66 -9.37 -9.59
CA ILE A 150 4.01 -8.25 -10.49
C ILE A 150 4.38 -7.06 -9.61
N ASP A 151 5.61 -6.58 -9.73
CA ASP A 151 6.10 -5.41 -9.00
C ASP A 151 6.22 -4.23 -9.94
N ILE A 152 5.18 -3.41 -9.98
CA ILE A 152 5.05 -2.33 -10.97
C ILE A 152 6.16 -1.30 -10.85
N GLN A 153 6.76 -1.13 -9.66
CA GLN A 153 7.89 -0.23 -9.48
C GLN A 153 9.13 -0.70 -10.27
N LYS A 154 9.33 -2.02 -10.42
CA LYS A 154 10.44 -2.55 -11.22
C LYS A 154 10.22 -2.33 -12.70
N ASP A 155 9.00 -2.50 -13.18
CA ASP A 155 8.67 -2.29 -14.58
C ASP A 155 8.78 -0.81 -14.95
N LEU A 156 8.23 0.09 -14.12
CA LEU A 156 8.38 1.53 -14.26
C LEU A 156 9.85 1.97 -14.23
N ASN A 157 10.65 1.44 -13.30
CA ASN A 157 12.08 1.79 -13.22
C ASN A 157 12.86 1.31 -14.43
N ARG A 158 12.54 0.14 -15.01
CA ARG A 158 13.19 -0.36 -16.22
C ARG A 158 13.00 0.57 -17.42
N GLU A 159 11.84 1.20 -17.53
CA GLU A 159 11.50 2.05 -18.68
C GLU A 159 11.86 3.52 -18.50
N THR A 160 11.85 4.01 -17.26
CA THR A 160 12.03 5.44 -16.96
C THR A 160 13.35 5.78 -16.27
N ASP A 161 14.10 4.77 -15.83
CA ASP A 161 15.26 4.90 -14.94
C ASP A 161 14.95 5.71 -13.66
N TYR A 162 13.69 5.67 -13.22
CA TYR A 162 13.22 6.46 -12.07
C TYR A 162 12.51 5.59 -11.01
N LEU A 163 12.82 5.86 -9.74
CA LEU A 163 12.12 5.26 -8.60
C LEU A 163 10.96 6.16 -8.18
N PHE A 164 9.75 5.72 -8.49
CA PHE A 164 8.54 6.46 -8.20
C PHE A 164 8.07 6.25 -6.75
N SER A 165 7.18 7.13 -6.32
CA SER A 165 6.36 6.89 -5.14
C SER A 165 4.91 6.83 -5.58
N LEU A 166 4.06 6.10 -4.85
CA LEU A 166 2.61 6.10 -5.11
C LEU A 166 2.05 7.52 -5.16
N ASN A 167 2.52 8.44 -4.31
CA ASN A 167 2.09 9.84 -4.33
C ASN A 167 2.42 10.53 -5.67
N LYS A 168 3.63 10.31 -6.20
CA LYS A 168 4.02 10.89 -7.50
C LYS A 168 3.20 10.28 -8.64
N LEU A 169 3.03 8.96 -8.64
CA LEU A 169 2.22 8.29 -9.66
C LEU A 169 0.75 8.67 -9.59
N SER A 170 0.23 8.95 -8.40
CA SER A 170 -1.13 9.49 -8.24
C SER A 170 -1.28 10.83 -8.97
N VAL A 171 -0.25 11.68 -8.96
CA VAL A 171 -0.24 12.94 -9.73
C VAL A 171 -0.12 12.66 -11.22
N VAL A 172 0.75 11.74 -11.65
CA VAL A 172 0.91 11.34 -13.06
C VAL A 172 -0.44 10.95 -13.68
N ILE A 173 -1.20 10.11 -12.98
CA ILE A 173 -2.48 9.61 -13.49
C ILE A 173 -3.67 10.52 -13.18
N ASN A 174 -3.46 11.68 -12.55
CA ASN A 174 -4.52 12.51 -11.99
C ASN A 174 -5.54 11.69 -11.17
N PHE A 175 -5.05 10.92 -10.19
CA PHE A 175 -5.88 10.05 -9.38
C PHE A 175 -6.89 10.87 -8.59
N GLU A 176 -8.17 10.56 -8.79
CA GLU A 176 -9.28 11.16 -8.07
C GLU A 176 -10.17 10.05 -7.51
N MET A 177 -10.66 10.29 -6.30
CA MET A 177 -11.69 9.44 -5.69
C MET A 177 -12.84 10.34 -5.28
N ASP A 178 -14.01 10.10 -5.87
CA ASP A 178 -15.27 10.62 -5.36
C ASP A 178 -16.00 9.55 -4.52
N ARG A 179 -17.21 9.86 -4.04
CA ARG A 179 -17.97 8.94 -3.17
C ARG A 179 -18.27 7.58 -3.80
N SER A 180 -18.30 7.49 -5.11
CA SER A 180 -18.78 6.32 -5.86
C SER A 180 -17.89 5.96 -7.07
N TYR A 181 -16.82 6.69 -7.34
CA TYR A 181 -15.95 6.46 -8.49
C TYR A 181 -14.47 6.63 -8.13
N LEU A 182 -13.65 5.76 -8.73
CA LEU A 182 -12.21 6.00 -8.90
C LEU A 182 -11.99 6.52 -10.31
N ARG A 183 -11.20 7.58 -10.43
CA ARG A 183 -10.87 8.23 -11.69
C ARG A 183 -9.37 8.41 -11.83
N SER A 184 -8.97 8.46 -13.08
CA SER A 184 -7.66 8.81 -13.56
C SER A 184 -7.84 9.60 -14.86
N ASN A 185 -6.77 9.87 -15.59
CA ASN A 185 -6.85 10.62 -16.84
C ASN A 185 -7.72 9.91 -17.90
N ASN A 186 -7.60 8.59 -17.99
CA ASN A 186 -8.21 7.81 -19.06
C ASN A 186 -9.25 6.80 -18.57
N LEU A 187 -9.23 6.45 -17.27
CA LEU A 187 -10.08 5.40 -16.70
C LEU A 187 -10.99 5.93 -15.60
N GLU A 188 -12.23 5.44 -15.59
CA GLU A 188 -13.23 5.64 -14.53
C GLU A 188 -13.84 4.28 -14.15
N TYR A 189 -13.87 3.97 -12.86
CA TYR A 189 -14.52 2.77 -12.34
C TYR A 189 -15.48 3.09 -11.20
N TRP A 190 -16.65 2.48 -11.25
CA TRP A 190 -17.64 2.59 -10.18
C TRP A 190 -17.23 1.77 -8.95
N LEU A 191 -17.36 2.40 -7.79
CA LEU A 191 -17.21 1.79 -6.48
C LEU A 191 -18.57 1.58 -5.84
N HIS A 192 -18.82 0.34 -5.43
CA HIS A 192 -19.96 0.05 -4.56
C HIS A 192 -19.83 0.87 -3.25
N PRO A 193 -20.91 1.48 -2.71
CA PRO A 193 -20.83 2.35 -1.53
C PRO A 193 -20.16 1.71 -0.31
N ILE A 194 -20.31 0.39 -0.13
CA ILE A 194 -19.63 -0.36 0.93
C ILE A 194 -18.11 -0.39 0.72
N ALA A 195 -17.64 -0.55 -0.51
CA ALA A 195 -16.22 -0.51 -0.86
C ALA A 195 -15.67 0.91 -0.69
N ALA A 196 -16.40 1.93 -1.16
CA ALA A 196 -15.98 3.33 -1.04
C ALA A 196 -15.72 3.76 0.41
N ARG A 197 -16.53 3.29 1.37
CA ARG A 197 -16.32 3.57 2.82
C ARG A 197 -15.03 2.98 3.39
N GLN A 198 -14.42 1.98 2.75
CA GLN A 198 -13.16 1.39 3.19
C GLN A 198 -11.94 2.20 2.72
N LEU A 199 -12.09 3.00 1.67
CA LEU A 199 -11.02 3.78 1.06
C LEU A 199 -10.80 5.11 1.79
N MET A 200 -10.21 5.01 2.97
CA MET A 200 -9.85 6.18 3.78
C MET A 200 -8.41 6.63 3.46
N PRO A 201 -8.14 7.93 3.25
CA PRO A 201 -6.79 8.40 3.01
C PRO A 201 -5.79 7.87 4.06
N LYS A 202 -4.61 7.44 3.59
CA LYS A 202 -3.53 6.81 4.37
C LYS A 202 -3.79 5.37 4.84
N SER A 203 -4.92 4.75 4.50
CA SER A 203 -5.15 3.32 4.74
C SER A 203 -4.44 2.44 3.70
N ALA A 204 -4.27 1.14 3.99
CA ALA A 204 -3.80 0.19 3.00
C ALA A 204 -4.77 0.09 1.81
N ALA A 205 -6.07 0.14 2.08
CA ALA A 205 -7.10 0.01 1.04
C ALA A 205 -7.05 1.18 0.04
N PHE A 206 -6.84 2.41 0.53
CA PHE A 206 -6.67 3.57 -0.32
C PHE A 206 -5.43 3.45 -1.20
N ASP A 207 -4.32 2.93 -0.66
CA ASP A 207 -3.10 2.71 -1.43
C ASP A 207 -3.27 1.60 -2.46
N ALA A 208 -4.03 0.54 -2.15
CA ALA A 208 -4.35 -0.53 -3.10
C ALA A 208 -5.22 -0.01 -4.26
N ALA A 209 -6.16 0.90 -3.99
CA ALA A 209 -6.97 1.55 -5.03
C ALA A 209 -6.12 2.44 -5.94
N ARG A 210 -5.18 3.21 -5.37
CA ARG A 210 -4.20 3.98 -6.15
C ARG A 210 -3.34 3.07 -7.01
N LEU A 211 -2.82 1.99 -6.44
CA LEU A 211 -2.02 1.00 -7.15
C LEU A 211 -2.79 0.36 -8.31
N MET A 212 -4.07 0.02 -8.11
CA MET A 212 -4.92 -0.50 -9.19
C MET A 212 -5.07 0.52 -10.33
N MET A 213 -5.41 1.77 -10.02
CA MET A 213 -5.57 2.79 -11.05
C MET A 213 -4.25 3.05 -11.80
N ILE A 214 -3.14 3.09 -11.08
CA ILE A 214 -1.79 3.26 -11.67
C ILE A 214 -1.47 2.10 -12.61
N PHE A 215 -1.70 0.86 -12.15
CA PHE A 215 -1.43 -0.33 -12.93
C PHE A 215 -2.27 -0.34 -14.21
N ASN A 216 -3.59 -0.12 -14.09
CA ASN A 216 -4.47 -0.14 -15.25
C ASN A 216 -4.14 0.99 -16.24
N GLU A 217 -3.86 2.22 -15.78
CA GLU A 217 -3.40 3.31 -16.65
C GLU A 217 -2.10 2.94 -17.37
N TYR A 218 -1.11 2.41 -16.65
CA TYR A 218 0.16 1.98 -17.23
C TYR A 218 0.00 0.85 -18.25
N THR A 219 -0.94 -0.08 -18.04
CA THR A 219 -1.15 -1.23 -18.95
C THR A 219 -2.07 -0.92 -20.12
N GLU A 220 -3.11 -0.10 -19.93
CA GLU A 220 -4.15 0.17 -20.93
C GLU A 220 -3.88 1.44 -21.73
N HIS A 221 -3.18 2.42 -21.13
CA HIS A 221 -2.87 3.74 -21.71
C HIS A 221 -1.38 4.08 -21.59
N HIS A 222 -0.53 3.08 -21.86
CA HIS A 222 0.91 3.10 -21.62
C HIS A 222 1.65 4.35 -22.14
N ASP A 223 1.45 4.72 -23.41
CA ASP A 223 2.16 5.85 -24.02
C ASP A 223 1.78 7.19 -23.37
N ASP A 224 0.49 7.40 -23.09
CA ASP A 224 -0.01 8.60 -22.40
C ASP A 224 0.50 8.66 -20.96
N PHE A 225 0.49 7.50 -20.26
CA PHE A 225 1.05 7.38 -18.92
C PHE A 225 2.54 7.78 -18.90
N LEU A 226 3.36 7.23 -19.80
CA LEU A 226 4.79 7.52 -19.87
C LEU A 226 5.07 8.98 -20.23
N MET A 227 4.31 9.54 -21.18
CA MET A 227 4.41 10.96 -21.53
C MET A 227 4.13 11.85 -20.31
N LYS A 228 3.06 11.59 -19.56
CA LYS A 228 2.70 12.36 -18.36
C LYS A 228 3.72 12.18 -17.23
N ALA A 229 4.25 10.97 -17.07
CA ALA A 229 5.34 10.70 -16.12
C ALA A 229 6.56 11.55 -16.46
N ALA A 230 7.01 11.55 -17.72
CA ALA A 230 8.14 12.36 -18.17
C ALA A 230 7.91 13.86 -17.97
N LEU A 231 6.71 14.36 -18.31
CA LEU A 231 6.35 15.77 -18.09
C LEU A 231 6.42 16.16 -16.61
N LEU A 232 5.94 15.30 -15.71
CA LEU A 232 6.01 15.55 -14.27
C LEU A 232 7.46 15.54 -13.76
N LEU A 233 8.28 14.59 -14.23
CA LEU A 233 9.69 14.52 -13.86
C LEU A 233 10.47 15.76 -14.30
N ASN A 234 10.22 16.25 -15.52
CA ASN A 234 10.83 17.49 -16.02
C ASN A 234 10.44 18.69 -15.16
N LYS A 235 9.16 18.82 -14.76
CA LYS A 235 8.72 19.88 -13.83
C LYS A 235 9.47 19.82 -12.50
N ILE A 236 9.62 18.63 -11.92
CA ILE A 236 10.35 18.44 -10.66
C ILE A 236 11.85 18.80 -10.80
N GLN A 237 12.45 18.54 -11.97
CA GLN A 237 13.85 18.92 -12.22
C GLN A 237 14.00 20.43 -12.31
N ASN A 238 13.13 21.11 -13.06
CA ASN A 238 13.17 22.57 -13.20
C ASN A 238 12.95 23.29 -11.85
N ASP A 239 11.99 22.84 -11.03
CA ASP A 239 11.74 23.40 -9.69
C ASP A 239 12.99 23.35 -8.78
N LYS A 240 13.86 22.36 -8.97
CA LYS A 240 15.11 22.21 -8.20
C LYS A 240 16.22 23.12 -8.69
N GLU A 241 16.24 23.48 -9.96
CA GLU A 241 17.23 24.40 -10.52
C GLU A 241 16.94 25.86 -10.14
N GLU A 242 15.68 26.16 -9.86
CA GLU A 242 15.21 27.50 -9.45
C GLU A 242 15.24 27.74 -7.91
N SER A 243 15.55 26.71 -7.10
CA SER A 243 15.60 26.75 -5.62
C SER A 243 17.02 26.80 -5.07
#